data_AF-A0A815V8G3-F1
#
_entry.id   AF-A0A815V8G3-F1
#
_cell.length_a   1.000
_cell.length_b   1.000
_cell.length_c   1.000
_cell.angle_alpha   90.00
_cell.angle_beta   90.00
_cell.angle_gamma   90.00
#
_symmetry.space_group_name_H-M   'P 1'
#
loop_
_entity.id
_entity.type
_entity.pdbx_description
1 polymer ?
#
loop_
_entity_poly.entity_id
_entity_poly.type
_entity_poly.pdbx_seq_one_letter_code
_entity_poly.pdbx_strand_id
1 'polypeptide(L)'
;MSLSTNNAITKHSVNGNYLLPSTLPEPTDEEDSSKPPRRMSILQSDKALRDHDSKLIYTQRVEAISHCYEEILNSLGEDIHRQGLLKTPKRAAEAILFFTKGYEQAVSDVVSDAVFDEECDNMVVIKDIDIFSLCEHHL
;
A
#
# COMPACT_ATOMS: atom_id res chain seq x y z
N MET A 1 27.88 35.69 35.40
CA MET A 1 27.21 34.78 36.36
C MET A 1 26.49 33.72 35.55
N SER A 2 27.03 32.50 35.55
CA SER A 2 26.31 31.30 35.10
C SER A 2 25.20 31.00 36.09
N LEU A 3 24.03 30.55 35.63
CA LEU A 3 23.27 29.51 36.32
C LEU A 3 22.46 28.72 35.29
N SER A 4 22.81 27.43 35.23
CA SER A 4 22.05 26.35 34.61
C SER A 4 20.82 26.04 35.45
N THR A 5 19.73 25.60 34.82
CA THR A 5 18.88 24.56 35.41
C THR A 5 18.07 23.82 34.34
N ASN A 6 18.22 22.51 34.38
CA ASN A 6 17.54 21.47 33.61
C ASN A 6 16.07 21.34 34.04
N ASN A 7 15.15 20.93 33.15
CA ASN A 7 14.70 19.52 33.10
C ASN A 7 13.66 19.20 32.00
N ALA A 8 13.91 18.05 31.36
CA ALA A 8 12.98 16.97 31.03
C ALA A 8 11.81 17.22 30.05
N ILE A 9 12.11 17.05 28.76
CA ILE A 9 11.13 16.58 27.77
C ILE A 9 11.10 15.05 27.87
N THR A 10 9.99 14.52 28.38
CA THR A 10 9.69 13.09 28.44
C THR A 10 9.58 12.55 27.02
N LYS A 11 10.57 11.74 26.59
CA LYS A 11 10.48 10.96 25.36
C LYS A 11 9.48 9.84 25.57
N HIS A 12 8.28 9.96 25.00
CA HIS A 12 7.45 8.78 24.77
C HIS A 12 8.05 7.99 23.61
N SER A 13 8.55 6.81 23.95
CA SER A 13 9.02 5.80 23.02
C SER A 13 7.84 5.29 22.19
N VAL A 14 7.81 5.62 20.89
CA VAL A 14 7.01 4.90 19.92
C VAL A 14 7.95 3.93 19.22
N ASN A 15 7.94 2.68 19.68
CA ASN A 15 8.59 1.57 18.98
C ASN A 15 7.81 1.28 17.69
N GLY A 16 8.26 1.85 16.59
CA GLY A 16 7.81 1.50 15.23
C GLY A 16 9.04 1.22 14.37
N ASN A 17 9.46 -0.05 14.30
CA ASN A 17 10.50 -0.48 13.38
C ASN A 17 9.93 -0.49 11.95
N TYR A 18 9.92 0.67 11.29
CA TYR A 18 9.83 0.76 9.84
C TYR A 18 11.24 0.98 9.29
N LEU A 19 11.99 -0.11 9.13
CA LEU A 19 13.28 -0.09 8.44
C LEU A 19 13.00 -0.04 6.94
N LEU A 20 13.18 1.13 6.32
CA LEU A 20 13.33 1.24 4.87
C LEU A 20 14.69 0.60 4.48
N PRO A 21 14.73 -0.38 3.57
CA PRO A 21 16.00 -0.95 3.11
C PRO A 21 16.80 0.12 2.36
N SER A 22 17.99 0.45 2.84
CA SER A 22 18.77 1.62 2.40
C SER A 22 19.59 1.42 1.13
N THR A 23 19.48 0.30 0.40
CA THR A 23 20.24 0.08 -0.84
C THR A 23 19.56 -0.97 -1.73
N LEU A 24 19.21 -0.60 -2.96
CA LEU A 24 18.90 -1.55 -4.04
C LEU A 24 20.21 -2.27 -4.45
N PRO A 25 20.25 -3.60 -4.53
CA PRO A 25 21.40 -4.31 -5.11
C PRO A 25 21.42 -4.11 -6.63
N GLU A 26 22.59 -3.84 -7.20
CA GLU A 26 22.76 -3.76 -8.65
C GLU A 26 22.58 -5.13 -9.32
N PRO A 27 22.04 -5.19 -10.55
CA PRO A 27 21.81 -6.44 -11.24
C PRO A 27 23.14 -7.03 -11.72
N THR A 28 23.45 -8.26 -11.29
CA THR A 28 24.53 -9.07 -11.87
C THR A 28 23.93 -10.08 -12.83
N ASP A 29 24.30 -9.98 -14.10
CA ASP A 29 23.94 -10.91 -15.17
C ASP A 29 24.65 -12.26 -14.99
N GLU A 30 24.09 -13.17 -14.18
CA GLU A 30 24.45 -14.59 -14.24
C GLU A 30 23.19 -15.45 -14.35
N GLU A 31 22.94 -15.91 -15.58
CA GLU A 31 21.89 -16.83 -15.96
C GLU A 31 22.31 -18.27 -15.60
N ASP A 32 21.94 -18.76 -14.41
CA ASP A 32 22.26 -20.13 -13.97
C ASP A 32 21.26 -21.14 -14.57
N SER A 33 21.75 -21.87 -15.59
CA SER A 33 21.05 -22.89 -16.37
C SER A 33 20.81 -24.22 -15.64
N SER A 34 20.95 -24.29 -14.31
CA SER A 34 20.89 -25.55 -13.55
C SER A 34 19.57 -25.83 -12.80
N LYS A 35 18.53 -25.00 -12.92
CA LYS A 35 17.29 -25.19 -12.14
C LYS A 35 16.43 -26.37 -12.68
N PRO A 36 16.09 -27.37 -11.83
CA PRO A 36 15.24 -28.48 -12.25
C PRO A 36 13.79 -28.03 -12.50
N PRO A 37 12.98 -28.77 -13.29
CA PRO A 37 11.63 -28.36 -13.63
C PRO A 37 10.76 -28.30 -12.37
N ARG A 38 10.18 -27.13 -12.09
CA ARG A 38 9.32 -26.93 -10.91
C ARG A 38 8.10 -27.83 -11.02
N ARG A 39 7.96 -28.76 -10.08
CA ARG A 39 6.80 -29.63 -9.90
C ARG A 39 5.53 -28.78 -9.71
N MET A 40 4.71 -28.70 -10.75
CA MET A 40 3.53 -27.82 -10.86
C MET A 40 2.44 -28.05 -9.78
N SER A 41 2.45 -29.16 -9.05
CA SER A 41 1.36 -29.51 -8.13
C SER A 41 1.47 -28.93 -6.71
N ILE A 42 2.66 -28.49 -6.27
CA ILE A 42 2.84 -27.89 -4.92
C ILE A 42 2.54 -26.38 -4.94
N LEU A 43 2.60 -25.73 -6.11
CA LEU A 43 2.37 -24.28 -6.26
C LEU A 43 0.89 -23.88 -6.07
N GLN A 44 -0.05 -24.80 -6.31
CA GLN A 44 -1.49 -24.52 -6.22
C GLN A 44 -1.97 -24.38 -4.77
N SER A 45 -1.43 -25.17 -3.83
CA SER A 45 -1.77 -25.08 -2.40
C SER A 45 -1.23 -23.80 -1.77
N ASP A 46 -0.01 -23.41 -2.14
CA ASP A 46 0.64 -22.24 -1.53
C ASP A 46 0.02 -20.92 -2.02
N LYS A 47 -0.58 -20.89 -3.22
CA LYS A 47 -1.27 -19.71 -3.74
C LYS A 47 -2.58 -19.44 -2.99
N ALA A 48 -3.39 -20.48 -2.74
CA ALA A 48 -4.65 -20.34 -2.02
C ALA A 48 -4.47 -19.90 -0.56
N LEU A 49 -3.39 -20.35 0.10
CA LEU A 49 -3.04 -19.92 1.47
C LEU A 49 -2.60 -18.45 1.49
N ARG A 50 -1.75 -18.03 0.55
CA ARG A 50 -1.35 -16.61 0.40
C ARG A 50 -2.54 -15.69 0.11
N ASP A 51 -3.48 -16.14 -0.73
CA ASP A 51 -4.68 -15.37 -1.09
C ASP A 51 -5.64 -15.23 0.10
N HIS A 52 -5.78 -16.28 0.93
CA HIS A 52 -6.61 -16.23 2.14
C HIS A 52 -6.03 -15.25 3.18
N ASP A 53 -4.73 -15.32 3.44
CA ASP A 53 -4.06 -14.43 4.40
C ASP A 53 -4.17 -12.97 3.94
N SER A 54 -4.02 -12.71 2.64
CA SER A 54 -4.22 -11.39 2.05
C SER A 54 -5.66 -10.87 2.25
N LYS A 55 -6.68 -11.72 2.07
CA LYS A 55 -8.08 -11.34 2.28
C LYS A 55 -8.41 -11.07 3.75
N LEU A 56 -7.83 -11.85 4.65
CA LEU A 56 -7.97 -11.63 6.09
C LEU A 56 -7.36 -10.28 6.49
N ILE A 57 -6.14 -9.99 6.03
CA ILE A 57 -5.44 -8.72 6.28
C ILE A 57 -6.25 -7.54 5.74
N TYR A 58 -6.79 -7.65 4.52
CA TYR A 58 -7.65 -6.61 3.94
C TYR A 58 -8.88 -6.34 4.82
N THR A 59 -9.58 -7.39 5.25
CA THR A 59 -10.78 -7.26 6.09
C THR A 59 -10.46 -6.59 7.43
N GLN A 60 -9.33 -6.95 8.04
CA GLN A 60 -8.87 -6.33 9.29
C GLN A 60 -8.56 -4.85 9.12
N ARG A 61 -7.93 -4.45 8.00
CA ARG A 61 -7.66 -3.04 7.68
C ARG A 61 -8.94 -2.25 7.45
N VAL A 62 -9.91 -2.82 6.73
CA VAL A 62 -11.22 -2.18 6.52
C VAL A 62 -11.88 -1.93 7.87
N GLU A 63 -11.90 -2.91 8.77
CA GLU A 63 -12.50 -2.75 10.10
C GLU A 63 -11.79 -1.65 10.91
N ALA A 64 -10.46 -1.69 10.99
CA ALA A 64 -9.67 -0.72 11.75
C ALA A 64 -9.87 0.71 11.23
N ILE A 65 -9.83 0.91 9.91
CA ILE A 65 -10.01 2.23 9.29
C ILE A 65 -11.47 2.70 9.40
N SER A 66 -12.44 1.79 9.33
CA SER A 66 -13.86 2.13 9.54
C SER A 66 -14.06 2.73 10.92
N HIS A 67 -13.46 2.12 11.95
CA HIS A 67 -13.52 2.68 13.30
C HIS A 67 -12.91 4.09 13.37
N CYS A 68 -11.78 4.34 12.69
CA CYS A 68 -11.21 5.70 12.62
C CYS A 68 -12.16 6.72 11.97
N TYR A 69 -12.90 6.33 10.91
CA TYR A 69 -13.88 7.21 10.29
C TYR A 69 -15.11 7.45 11.17
N GLU A 70 -15.53 6.48 11.99
CA GLU A 70 -16.56 6.70 13.02
C GLU A 70 -16.12 7.78 14.02
N GLU A 71 -14.89 7.68 14.50
CA GLU A 71 -14.32 8.67 15.44
C GLU A 71 -14.19 10.07 14.81
N ILE A 72 -13.82 10.15 13.52
CA ILE A 72 -13.82 11.42 12.78
C ILE A 72 -15.23 12.01 12.71
N LEU A 73 -16.24 11.21 12.33
CA LEU A 73 -17.63 11.69 12.23
C LEU A 73 -18.16 12.16 13.60
N ASN A 74 -17.92 11.40 14.66
CA ASN A 74 -18.27 11.78 16.02
C ASN A 74 -17.58 13.08 16.44
N SER A 75 -16.29 13.24 16.13
CA SER A 75 -15.51 14.45 16.46
C SER A 75 -15.98 15.70 15.71
N LEU A 76 -16.59 15.52 14.54
CA LEU A 76 -17.22 16.59 13.77
C LEU A 76 -18.63 16.96 14.28
N GLY A 77 -19.16 16.23 15.26
CA GLY A 77 -20.50 16.44 15.81
C GLY A 77 -21.64 15.85 14.97
N GLU A 78 -21.34 14.90 14.08
CA GLU A 78 -22.34 14.18 13.30
C GLU A 78 -23.03 13.08 14.12
N ASP A 79 -24.28 12.76 13.77
CA ASP A 79 -24.98 11.58 14.32
C ASP A 79 -24.67 10.33 13.47
N ILE A 80 -23.77 9.47 13.96
CA ILE A 80 -23.36 8.23 13.27
C ILE A 80 -24.51 7.23 13.07
N HIS A 81 -25.61 7.35 13.82
CA HIS A 81 -26.77 6.47 13.72
C HIS A 81 -27.78 6.94 12.66
N ARG A 82 -27.60 8.13 12.06
CA ARG A 82 -28.47 8.60 10.98
C ARG A 82 -28.36 7.70 9.77
N GLN A 83 -29.48 7.49 9.08
CA GLN A 83 -29.60 6.52 7.98
C GLN A 83 -28.51 6.66 6.90
N GLY A 84 -28.10 7.90 6.59
CA GLY A 84 -27.04 8.19 5.60
C GLY A 84 -25.60 7.89 6.05
N LEU A 85 -25.34 7.72 7.35
CA LEU A 85 -23.99 7.48 7.90
C LEU A 85 -23.74 6.05 8.37
N LEU A 86 -24.77 5.24 8.57
CA LEU A 86 -24.63 3.85 9.05
C LEU A 86 -23.60 3.00 8.27
N LYS A 87 -23.41 3.28 6.98
CA LYS A 87 -22.43 2.58 6.13
C LYS A 87 -21.28 3.48 5.66
N THR A 88 -21.25 4.75 6.06
CA THR A 88 -20.22 5.69 5.62
C THR A 88 -18.83 5.29 6.10
N PRO A 89 -18.61 4.91 7.37
CA PRO A 89 -17.27 4.52 7.83
C PRO A 89 -16.67 3.39 7.01
N LYS A 90 -17.45 2.32 6.78
CA LYS A 90 -17.04 1.21 5.93
C LYS A 90 -16.74 1.62 4.49
N ARG A 91 -17.62 2.41 3.87
CA ARG A 91 -17.40 2.90 2.50
C ARG A 91 -16.16 3.79 2.40
N ALA A 92 -15.92 4.63 3.39
CA ALA A 92 -14.75 5.51 3.44
C ALA A 92 -13.46 4.70 3.61
N ALA A 93 -13.47 3.67 4.46
CA ALA A 93 -12.36 2.74 4.61
C ALA A 93 -12.02 1.99 3.32
N GLU A 94 -13.03 1.42 2.65
CA GLU A 94 -12.85 0.75 1.36
C GLU A 94 -12.35 1.73 0.28
N ALA A 95 -12.87 2.96 0.26
CA ALA A 95 -12.46 3.99 -0.69
C ALA A 95 -11.00 4.42 -0.50
N ILE A 96 -10.57 4.70 0.73
CA ILE A 96 -9.19 5.15 0.96
C ILE A 96 -8.19 4.04 0.62
N LEU A 97 -8.50 2.79 0.98
CA LEU A 97 -7.68 1.63 0.61
C LEU A 97 -7.58 1.47 -0.91
N PHE A 98 -8.67 1.69 -1.63
CA PHE A 98 -8.67 1.67 -3.09
C PHE A 98 -7.82 2.79 -3.69
N PHE A 99 -7.94 4.02 -3.18
CA PHE A 99 -7.17 5.16 -3.67
C PHE A 99 -5.67 5.00 -3.40
N THR A 100 -5.29 4.29 -2.34
CA THR A 100 -3.89 4.04 -1.97
C THR A 100 -3.36 2.67 -2.42
N LYS A 101 -4.12 1.89 -3.20
CA LYS A 101 -3.73 0.52 -3.59
C LYS A 101 -2.40 0.44 -4.37
N GLY A 102 -1.98 1.55 -4.98
CA GLY A 102 -0.73 1.63 -5.75
C GLY A 102 0.53 1.31 -4.92
N TYR A 103 0.50 1.50 -3.60
CA TYR A 103 1.63 1.14 -2.72
C TYR A 103 1.88 -0.37 -2.64
N GLU A 104 0.89 -1.18 -3.00
CA GLU A 104 0.98 -2.65 -2.96
C GLU A 104 1.27 -3.25 -4.34
N GLN A 105 1.50 -2.42 -5.37
CA GLN A 105 1.75 -2.85 -6.74
C GLN A 105 3.24 -2.77 -7.08
N ALA A 106 3.76 -3.81 -7.74
CA ALA A 106 5.09 -3.82 -8.31
C ALA A 106 5.04 -3.49 -9.81
N VAL A 107 5.98 -2.65 -10.30
CA VAL A 107 6.06 -2.29 -11.73
C VAL A 107 6.23 -3.53 -12.61
N SER A 108 7.01 -4.52 -12.16
CA SER A 108 7.21 -5.79 -12.86
C SER A 108 5.90 -6.52 -13.14
N ASP A 109 4.95 -6.49 -12.20
CA ASP A 109 3.68 -7.20 -12.30
C ASP A 109 2.71 -6.45 -13.22
N VAL A 110 2.84 -5.12 -13.29
CA VAL A 110 2.02 -4.26 -14.15
C VAL A 110 2.48 -4.29 -15.61
N VAL A 111 3.79 -4.24 -15.85
CA VAL A 111 4.38 -4.29 -17.19
C VAL A 111 4.35 -5.72 -17.75
N SER A 112 4.61 -6.73 -16.90
CA SER A 112 4.70 -8.13 -17.28
C SER A 112 5.58 -8.32 -18.52
N ASP A 113 5.10 -9.02 -19.54
CA ASP A 113 5.84 -9.33 -20.76
C ASP A 113 5.50 -8.39 -21.93
N ALA A 114 4.91 -7.22 -21.64
CA ALA A 114 4.46 -6.27 -22.67
C ALA A 114 5.60 -5.39 -23.23
N VAL A 115 6.74 -6.01 -23.52
CA VAL A 115 7.90 -5.38 -24.17
C VAL A 115 8.11 -6.08 -25.50
N PHE A 116 8.11 -5.31 -26.58
CA PHE A 116 8.16 -5.81 -27.95
C PHE A 116 9.35 -5.22 -28.68
N ASP A 117 10.01 -6.06 -29.48
CA ASP A 117 11.09 -5.63 -30.37
C ASP A 117 10.46 -5.23 -31.71
N GLU A 118 10.46 -3.93 -32.00
CA GLU A 118 9.86 -3.33 -33.20
C GLU A 118 10.80 -2.27 -33.77
N GLU A 119 11.00 -2.28 -35.09
CA GLU A 119 11.79 -1.26 -35.80
C GLU A 119 10.99 0.04 -35.92
N CYS A 120 10.91 0.82 -34.83
CA CYS A 120 10.23 2.12 -34.77
C CYS A 120 11.17 3.21 -34.25
N ASP A 121 11.73 4.00 -35.17
CA ASP A 121 12.65 5.11 -34.84
C ASP A 121 11.93 6.44 -34.60
N ASN A 122 10.59 6.44 -34.59
CA ASN A 122 9.77 7.64 -34.47
C ASN A 122 9.15 7.77 -33.07
N MET A 123 8.88 9.02 -32.65
CA MET A 123 8.24 9.28 -31.35
C MET A 123 6.82 8.72 -31.30
N VAL A 124 6.53 7.94 -30.26
CA VAL A 124 5.19 7.46 -29.92
C VAL A 124 4.63 8.31 -28.78
N VAL A 125 3.42 8.85 -28.95
CA VAL A 125 2.75 9.65 -27.92
C VAL A 125 1.42 9.02 -27.55
N ILE A 126 1.27 8.70 -26.26
CA ILE A 126 -0.02 8.37 -25.66
C ILE A 126 -0.45 9.60 -24.85
N LYS A 127 -1.61 10.13 -25.19
CA LYS A 127 -2.20 11.32 -24.56
C LYS A 127 -3.60 10.99 -24.05
N ASP A 128 -4.18 11.93 -23.32
CA ASP A 128 -5.55 11.85 -22.82
C ASP A 128 -5.77 10.65 -21.86
N ILE A 129 -4.79 10.39 -20.99
CA ILE A 129 -4.89 9.39 -19.90
C ILE A 129 -5.49 10.07 -18.67
N ASP A 130 -6.64 9.57 -18.21
CA ASP A 130 -7.25 10.04 -16.97
C ASP A 130 -6.45 9.58 -15.75
N ILE A 131 -6.09 10.54 -14.90
CA ILE A 131 -5.35 10.30 -13.65
C ILE A 131 -6.14 10.89 -12.49
N PHE A 132 -6.39 10.05 -11.48
CA PHE A 132 -6.95 10.45 -10.21
C PHE A 132 -5.93 10.15 -9.11
N SER A 133 -5.70 11.12 -8.23
CA SER A 133 -4.77 10.99 -7.11
C SER A 133 -5.32 11.70 -5.88
N LEU A 134 -4.63 11.55 -4.76
CA LEU A 134 -4.89 12.26 -3.52
C LEU A 134 -3.71 13.19 -3.20
N CYS A 135 -4.01 14.38 -2.70
CA CYS A 135 -2.97 15.29 -2.22
C CYS A 135 -2.59 14.91 -0.78
N GLU A 136 -1.32 14.60 -0.52
CA GLU A 136 -0.88 14.16 0.81
C GLU A 136 -0.98 15.26 1.88
N HIS A 137 -1.13 16.53 1.48
CA HIS A 137 -1.10 17.66 2.40
C HIS A 137 -2.41 17.88 3.16
N HIS A 138 -3.54 17.39 2.64
CA HIS A 138 -4.86 17.83 3.11
C HIS A 138 -5.86 16.71 3.41
N LEU A 139 -5.47 15.44 3.21
CA LEU A 139 -6.33 14.25 3.30
C LEU A 139 -7.53 14.38 4.25
#